data_AF-A0A544BR20-F1
#
_entry.id   AF-A0A544BR20-F1
#
_cell.length_a   1.000
_cell.length_b   1.000
_cell.length_c   1.000
_cell.angle_alpha   90.00
_cell.angle_beta   90.00
_cell.angle_gamma   90.00
#
_symmetry.space_group_name_H-M   'P 1'
#
loop_
_entity.id
_entity.type
_entity.pdbx_description
1 polymer ?
#
loop_
_entity_poly.entity_id
_entity_poly.type
_entity_poly.pdbx_seq_one_letter_code
_entity_poly.pdbx_strand_id
1 'polypeptide(L)'
;MRCQPLRRALWHYFLNVEIGNMKKILLLVFPLFILFGCGESMPKVDAAKDYKILSVDDFSFQGRKRTKIIIVSPDAKNSEEFVHTAISVAYDQQKVTKSDVVTVFLEPDKELVGYGYAYAIVNYAPDGKGNSGKQDWKWEAESASSLIPESSLEIAKLWYSHRSSFQKDGLTNEPELISFLAQKYALSEENIRLPWVGREKYQVK
;
A
#
# COMPACT_ATOMS: atom_id res chain seq x y z
N MET A 1 -23.39 12.22 16.78
CA MET A 1 -23.56 11.09 17.72
C MET A 1 -22.71 11.36 18.96
N ARG A 2 -23.25 11.10 20.15
CA ARG A 2 -22.69 11.49 21.45
C ARG A 2 -21.48 10.60 21.82
N CYS A 3 -20.37 11.22 22.21
CA CYS A 3 -19.22 10.53 22.80
C CYS A 3 -19.59 10.01 24.21
N GLN A 4 -19.44 8.71 24.44
CA GLN A 4 -19.37 8.13 25.78
C GLN A 4 -17.88 8.03 26.18
N PRO A 5 -17.48 8.48 27.38
CA PRO A 5 -16.15 8.22 27.88
C PRO A 5 -16.11 6.81 28.51
N LEU A 6 -15.18 5.97 28.04
CA LEU A 6 -14.73 4.79 28.78
C LEU A 6 -14.10 5.27 30.09
N ARG A 7 -14.78 5.01 31.21
CA ARG A 7 -14.22 5.12 32.56
C ARG A 7 -13.54 3.80 32.96
N ARG A 8 -12.50 3.93 33.80
CA ARG A 8 -11.73 2.95 34.60
C ARG A 8 -10.44 2.46 33.91
N ALA A 9 -9.26 2.48 34.53
CA ALA A 9 -8.89 2.68 35.93
C ALA A 9 -7.53 3.40 36.03
N LEU A 10 -7.46 4.49 36.80
CA LEU A 10 -6.19 5.10 37.22
C LEU A 10 -5.92 4.62 38.64
N TRP A 11 -4.81 3.92 38.81
CA TRP A 11 -4.26 3.57 40.10
C TRP A 11 -3.81 4.85 40.83
N HIS A 12 -4.19 4.99 42.09
CA HIS A 12 -3.63 5.99 42.99
C HIS A 12 -2.19 5.57 43.37
N TYR A 13 -1.19 6.34 42.94
CA TYR A 13 0.12 6.30 43.58
C TYR A 13 0.16 7.40 44.65
N PHE A 14 0.14 6.98 45.92
CA PHE A 14 0.53 7.82 47.05
C PHE A 14 2.04 7.63 47.28
N LEU A 15 2.83 8.71 47.13
CA LEU A 15 4.16 8.78 47.72
C LEU A 15 4.04 9.58 49.02
N ASN A 16 4.11 8.87 50.14
CA ASN A 16 4.39 9.49 51.44
C ASN A 16 5.88 9.82 51.47
N VAL A 17 6.21 11.11 51.53
CA VAL A 17 7.54 11.58 51.93
C VAL A 17 7.38 12.23 53.30
N GLU A 18 7.92 11.55 54.32
CA GLU A 18 8.02 12.09 55.67
C GLU A 18 9.01 13.26 55.72
N ILE A 19 8.71 14.17 56.64
CA ILE A 19 9.19 15.54 56.71
C ILE A 19 10.61 15.61 57.26
N GLY A 20 11.50 16.25 56.50
CA GLY A 20 12.83 16.66 56.95
C GLY A 20 13.15 18.07 56.46
N ASN A 21 12.54 19.07 57.11
CA ASN A 21 13.04 20.44 57.29
C ASN A 21 13.87 21.05 56.13
N MET A 22 13.23 21.64 55.11
CA MET A 22 13.69 22.89 54.47
C MET A 22 12.76 23.34 53.32
N LYS A 23 12.40 24.63 53.40
CA LYS A 23 12.01 25.55 52.31
C LYS A 23 10.93 25.11 51.31
N LYS A 24 9.78 25.78 51.43
CA LYS A 24 8.70 25.91 50.44
C LYS A 24 9.23 26.01 49.01
N ILE A 25 8.95 25.00 48.19
CA ILE A 25 8.86 25.13 46.72
C ILE A 25 7.53 24.51 46.33
N LEU A 26 6.54 25.36 46.08
CA LEU A 26 5.25 24.98 45.52
C LEU A 26 5.45 24.75 44.01
N LEU A 27 5.82 23.53 43.63
CA LEU A 27 5.88 23.12 42.22
C LEU A 27 4.46 22.80 41.76
N LEU A 28 3.82 23.78 41.12
CA LEU A 28 2.59 23.60 40.35
C LEU A 28 2.91 22.75 39.11
N VAL A 29 2.78 21.43 39.25
CA VAL A 29 2.77 20.51 38.09
C VAL A 29 1.41 20.65 37.42
N PHE A 30 1.28 21.59 36.50
CA PHE A 30 0.18 21.62 35.55
C PHE A 30 0.25 20.34 34.71
N PRO A 31 -0.75 19.44 34.72
CA PRO A 31 -0.83 18.42 33.70
C PRO A 31 -1.17 19.15 32.40
N LEU A 32 -0.16 19.36 31.56
CA LEU A 32 -0.32 19.73 30.17
C LEU A 32 -1.03 18.56 29.50
N PHE A 33 -2.37 18.54 29.56
CA PHE A 33 -3.20 17.69 28.72
C PHE A 33 -2.95 18.14 27.29
N ILE A 34 -1.95 17.54 26.66
CA ILE A 34 -1.80 17.55 25.22
C ILE A 34 -3.11 16.96 24.70
N LEU A 35 -3.94 17.81 24.12
CA LEU A 35 -5.01 17.42 23.22
C LEU A 35 -4.36 16.65 22.08
N PHE A 36 -4.14 15.35 22.26
CA PHE A 36 -3.88 14.44 21.16
C PHE A 36 -5.09 14.57 20.27
N GLY A 37 -4.91 15.30 19.17
CA GLY A 37 -5.93 15.53 18.18
C GLY A 37 -6.55 14.20 17.78
N CYS A 38 -7.85 14.22 17.47
CA CYS A 38 -8.54 13.09 16.85
C CYS A 38 -7.68 12.57 15.69
N GLY A 39 -6.96 11.47 15.93
CA GLY A 39 -6.36 10.70 14.86
C GLY A 39 -7.51 10.23 13.99
N GLU A 40 -7.45 10.55 12.71
CA GLU A 40 -8.45 10.10 11.77
C GLU A 40 -8.50 8.57 11.75
N SER A 41 -9.70 8.02 11.90
CA SER A 41 -9.88 6.57 11.93
C SER A 41 -9.63 5.97 10.55
N MET A 42 -8.85 4.90 10.53
CA MET A 42 -8.62 4.06 9.36
C MET A 42 -9.95 3.56 8.75
N PRO A 43 -10.06 3.45 7.41
CA PRO A 43 -11.16 2.74 6.78
C PRO A 43 -11.27 1.29 7.28
N LYS A 44 -12.46 0.71 7.18
CA LYS A 44 -12.67 -0.67 7.60
C LYS A 44 -12.02 -1.62 6.60
N VAL A 45 -11.03 -2.40 7.04
CA VAL A 45 -10.22 -3.28 6.18
C VAL A 45 -10.23 -4.73 6.65
N ASP A 46 -11.40 -5.22 7.11
CA ASP A 46 -11.55 -6.54 7.75
C ASP A 46 -11.11 -7.73 6.86
N ALA A 47 -10.99 -7.53 5.54
CA ALA A 47 -10.57 -8.55 4.58
C ALA A 47 -9.08 -8.47 4.20
N ALA A 48 -8.30 -7.57 4.81
CA ALA A 48 -6.87 -7.47 4.56
C ALA A 48 -6.16 -8.80 4.85
N LYS A 49 -5.19 -9.14 4.00
CA LYS A 49 -4.37 -10.35 4.12
C LYS A 49 -2.94 -10.01 4.46
N ASP A 50 -2.20 -11.04 4.86
CA ASP A 50 -0.76 -10.93 5.05
C ASP A 50 -0.07 -10.52 3.73
N TYR A 51 0.96 -9.70 3.85
CA TYR A 51 1.66 -9.13 2.72
C TYR A 51 3.17 -9.05 2.98
N LYS A 52 3.93 -8.87 1.91
CA LYS A 52 5.36 -8.55 1.96
C LYS A 52 5.61 -7.27 1.19
N ILE A 53 6.35 -6.34 1.80
CA ILE A 53 6.84 -5.14 1.11
C ILE A 53 8.05 -5.55 0.26
N LEU A 54 7.98 -5.24 -1.04
CA LEU A 54 9.06 -5.44 -2.01
C LEU A 54 9.92 -4.19 -2.17
N SER A 55 9.30 -3.01 -2.23
CA SER A 55 10.02 -1.74 -2.31
C SER A 55 9.27 -0.60 -1.64
N VAL A 56 10.03 0.42 -1.25
CA VAL A 56 9.54 1.70 -0.73
C VAL A 56 10.38 2.78 -1.39
N ASP A 57 9.78 3.51 -2.32
CA ASP A 57 10.46 4.49 -3.16
C ASP A 57 9.93 5.90 -2.88
N ASP A 58 10.84 6.88 -2.84
CA ASP A 58 10.46 8.29 -2.85
C ASP A 58 10.18 8.75 -4.29
N PHE A 59 9.02 9.37 -4.51
CA PHE A 59 8.68 10.03 -5.77
C PHE A 59 8.14 11.45 -5.55
N SER A 60 8.61 12.08 -4.47
CA SER A 60 8.26 13.45 -4.10
C SER A 60 8.47 14.42 -5.26
N PHE A 61 7.53 15.35 -5.43
CA PHE A 61 7.56 16.31 -6.52
C PHE A 61 6.92 17.63 -6.10
N GLN A 62 7.56 18.75 -6.49
CA GLN A 62 7.10 20.11 -6.18
C GLN A 62 6.72 20.32 -4.71
N GLY A 63 7.57 19.87 -3.79
CA GLY A 63 7.39 20.07 -2.34
C GLY A 63 6.31 19.20 -1.69
N ARG A 64 5.68 18.28 -2.44
CA ARG A 64 4.81 17.24 -1.87
C ARG A 64 5.63 15.98 -1.61
N LYS A 65 5.67 15.53 -0.36
CA LYS A 65 6.35 14.30 0.03
C LYS A 65 5.51 13.10 -0.40
N ARG A 66 6.03 12.24 -1.28
CA ARG A 66 5.26 11.11 -1.83
C ARG A 66 6.05 9.82 -1.76
N THR A 67 5.42 8.76 -1.27
CA THR A 67 6.03 7.44 -1.15
C THR A 67 5.25 6.40 -1.92
N LYS A 68 5.94 5.69 -2.80
CA LYS A 68 5.40 4.56 -3.55
C LYS A 68 5.85 3.29 -2.86
N ILE A 69 4.93 2.36 -2.66
CA ILE A 69 5.17 1.11 -1.96
C ILE A 69 4.67 0.00 -2.88
N ILE A 70 5.52 -1.01 -3.06
CA ILE A 70 5.16 -2.17 -3.87
C ILE A 70 5.10 -3.36 -2.92
N ILE A 71 3.99 -4.07 -2.95
CA ILE A 71 3.73 -5.23 -2.10
C ILE A 71 3.28 -6.44 -2.92
N VAL A 72 3.39 -7.61 -2.32
CA VAL A 72 2.73 -8.85 -2.75
C VAL A 72 1.92 -9.42 -1.58
N SER A 73 0.79 -10.05 -1.88
CA SER A 73 -0.05 -10.75 -0.90
C SER A 73 -0.54 -12.06 -1.51
N PRO A 74 0.17 -13.18 -1.29
CA PRO A 74 -0.13 -14.47 -1.93
C PRO A 74 -1.54 -15.01 -1.62
N ASP A 75 -2.08 -14.64 -0.46
CA ASP A 75 -3.34 -15.17 0.06
C ASP A 75 -4.56 -14.32 -0.31
N ALA A 76 -4.37 -13.11 -0.84
CA ALA A 76 -5.48 -12.32 -1.37
C ALA A 76 -5.94 -12.89 -2.71
N LYS A 77 -7.25 -13.04 -2.90
CA LYS A 77 -7.84 -13.75 -4.05
C LYS A 77 -8.88 -12.93 -4.84
N ASN A 78 -9.40 -11.85 -4.27
CA ASN A 78 -10.49 -11.08 -4.86
C ASN A 78 -10.36 -9.58 -4.59
N SER A 79 -11.18 -8.79 -5.29
CA SER A 79 -11.16 -7.33 -5.27
C SER A 79 -11.13 -6.70 -3.87
N GLU A 80 -11.94 -7.22 -2.94
CA GLU A 80 -12.04 -6.70 -1.57
C GLU A 80 -10.76 -6.99 -0.79
N GLU A 81 -10.27 -8.22 -0.85
CA GLU A 81 -9.02 -8.61 -0.17
C GLU A 81 -7.81 -7.84 -0.73
N PHE A 82 -7.75 -7.62 -2.05
CA PHE A 82 -6.69 -6.84 -2.70
C PHE A 82 -6.66 -5.40 -2.18
N VAL A 83 -7.81 -4.71 -2.21
CA VAL A 83 -7.89 -3.31 -1.81
C VAL A 83 -7.73 -3.14 -0.30
N HIS A 84 -8.36 -3.97 0.52
CA HIS A 84 -8.22 -3.87 1.98
C HIS A 84 -6.77 -4.07 2.41
N THR A 85 -6.05 -4.99 1.77
CA THR A 85 -4.61 -5.16 2.00
C THR A 85 -3.83 -3.91 1.59
N ALA A 86 -4.07 -3.34 0.41
CA ALA A 86 -3.35 -2.15 -0.03
C ALA A 86 -3.69 -0.89 0.79
N ILE A 87 -4.95 -0.72 1.22
CA ILE A 87 -5.38 0.36 2.14
C ILE A 87 -4.67 0.22 3.49
N SER A 88 -4.57 -1.01 4.03
CA SER A 88 -3.92 -1.22 5.32
C SER A 88 -2.46 -0.81 5.29
N VAL A 89 -1.75 -1.23 4.24
CA VAL A 89 -0.36 -0.82 4.01
C VAL A 89 -0.25 0.70 3.86
N ALA A 90 -1.10 1.33 3.04
CA ALA A 90 -1.03 2.76 2.79
C ALA A 90 -1.19 3.58 4.07
N TYR A 91 -2.18 3.23 4.90
CA TYR A 91 -2.45 3.91 6.16
C TYR A 91 -1.30 3.75 7.17
N ASP A 92 -0.80 2.52 7.36
CA ASP A 92 0.27 2.27 8.31
C ASP A 92 1.59 2.90 7.87
N GLN A 93 1.90 2.83 6.57
CA GLN A 93 3.13 3.41 6.04
C GLN A 93 3.10 4.93 5.99
N GLN A 94 1.92 5.55 5.91
CA GLN A 94 1.81 7.00 6.08
C GLN A 94 2.28 7.43 7.49
N LYS A 95 1.96 6.65 8.53
CA LYS A 95 2.41 6.95 9.90
C LYS A 95 3.92 6.83 10.06
N VAL A 96 4.57 5.92 9.32
CA VAL A 96 6.01 5.71 9.36
C VAL A 96 6.74 6.76 8.54
N THR A 97 6.33 6.93 7.28
CA THR A 97 7.02 7.79 6.31
C THR A 97 6.69 9.26 6.51
N LYS A 98 5.54 9.58 7.12
CA LYS A 98 4.99 10.95 7.21
C LYS A 98 4.84 11.63 5.85
N SER A 99 4.62 10.84 4.81
CA SER A 99 4.40 11.35 3.45
C SER A 99 3.03 12.01 3.34
N ASP A 100 2.96 13.05 2.50
CA ASP A 100 1.71 13.71 2.13
C ASP A 100 0.84 12.80 1.27
N VAL A 101 1.48 11.92 0.48
CA VAL A 101 0.82 10.89 -0.30
C VAL A 101 1.55 9.56 -0.17
N VAL A 102 0.80 8.49 0.04
CA VAL A 102 1.30 7.11 -0.07
C VAL A 102 0.55 6.42 -1.19
N THR A 103 1.28 5.86 -2.15
CA THR A 103 0.73 5.03 -3.22
C THR A 103 1.19 3.60 -3.02
N VAL A 104 0.26 2.66 -2.96
CA VAL A 104 0.54 1.22 -2.83
C VAL A 104 0.13 0.51 -4.11
N PHE A 105 1.05 -0.26 -4.68
CA PHE A 105 0.80 -1.21 -5.75
C PHE A 105 0.86 -2.62 -5.17
N LEU A 106 -0.24 -3.37 -5.26
CA LEU A 106 -0.27 -4.80 -4.96
C LEU A 106 -0.01 -5.57 -6.26
N GLU A 107 1.22 -6.03 -6.45
CA GLU A 107 1.64 -6.78 -7.64
C GLU A 107 1.35 -8.29 -7.47
N PRO A 108 1.15 -9.03 -8.57
CA PRO A 108 0.89 -10.48 -8.50
C PRO A 108 2.15 -11.27 -8.11
N ASP A 109 3.32 -10.77 -8.51
CA ASP A 109 4.60 -11.42 -8.29
C ASP A 109 5.73 -10.37 -8.31
N LYS A 110 6.81 -10.62 -7.57
CA LYS A 110 7.99 -9.75 -7.51
C LYS A 110 8.69 -9.59 -8.86
N GLU A 111 8.63 -10.59 -9.73
CA GLU A 111 9.28 -10.58 -11.05
C GLU A 111 8.47 -9.75 -12.08
N LEU A 112 7.22 -9.44 -11.75
CA LEU A 112 6.30 -8.73 -12.62
C LEU A 112 6.08 -7.26 -12.23
N VAL A 113 6.80 -6.80 -11.21
CA VAL A 113 6.74 -5.44 -10.68
C VAL A 113 6.95 -4.41 -11.79
N GLY A 114 5.99 -3.49 -11.94
CA GLY A 114 6.10 -2.38 -12.89
C GLY A 114 5.74 -2.73 -14.34
N TYR A 115 5.31 -3.95 -14.62
CA TYR A 115 4.80 -4.35 -15.95
C TYR A 115 3.27 -4.20 -16.11
N GLY A 116 2.61 -3.56 -15.13
CA GLY A 116 1.20 -3.15 -15.25
C GLY A 116 0.17 -4.17 -14.75
N TYR A 117 0.61 -5.22 -14.05
CA TYR A 117 -0.24 -6.33 -13.58
C TYR A 117 -0.80 -6.17 -12.17
N ALA A 118 -0.58 -5.02 -11.53
CA ALA A 118 -1.05 -4.78 -10.17
C ALA A 118 -2.54 -5.14 -10.02
N TYR A 119 -2.85 -5.96 -9.01
CA TYR A 119 -4.21 -6.32 -8.62
C TYR A 119 -4.92 -5.16 -7.95
N ALA A 120 -4.21 -4.34 -7.18
CA ALA A 120 -4.78 -3.12 -6.63
C ALA A 120 -3.77 -1.98 -6.67
N ILE A 121 -4.29 -0.77 -6.87
CA ILE A 121 -3.55 0.48 -6.72
C ILE A 121 -4.34 1.37 -5.77
N VAL A 122 -3.71 1.77 -4.68
CA VAL A 122 -4.33 2.61 -3.66
C VAL A 122 -3.48 3.85 -3.43
N ASN A 123 -4.09 5.02 -3.50
CA ASN A 123 -3.50 6.29 -3.13
C ASN A 123 -4.17 6.81 -1.85
N TYR A 124 -3.34 7.24 -0.90
CA TYR A 124 -3.76 7.85 0.34
C TYR A 124 -3.12 9.22 0.53
N ALA A 125 -3.95 10.26 0.62
CA ALA A 125 -3.55 11.63 0.94
C ALA A 125 -4.33 12.09 2.19
N PRO A 126 -3.77 12.00 3.41
CA PRO A 126 -4.49 12.27 4.66
C PRO A 126 -5.11 13.69 4.71
N ASP A 127 -4.49 14.66 4.04
CA ASP A 127 -4.98 16.04 3.98
C ASP A 127 -6.13 16.26 2.99
N GLY A 128 -6.51 15.23 2.22
CA GLY A 128 -7.56 15.30 1.20
C GLY A 128 -7.16 16.06 -0.06
N LYS A 129 -5.89 16.43 -0.22
CA LYS A 129 -5.43 17.32 -1.31
C LYS A 129 -4.75 16.60 -2.47
N GLY A 130 -4.78 15.27 -2.44
CA GLY A 130 -4.19 14.40 -3.44
C GLY A 130 -2.71 14.65 -3.73
N ASN A 131 -2.28 14.18 -4.91
CA ASN A 131 -0.90 14.26 -5.41
C ASN A 131 -0.39 15.70 -5.42
N SER A 132 -1.12 16.63 -6.06
CA SER A 132 -0.65 18.00 -6.29
C SER A 132 -0.80 18.94 -5.09
N GLY A 133 -1.55 18.55 -4.06
CA GLY A 133 -1.96 19.48 -3.00
C GLY A 133 -3.12 20.40 -3.39
N LYS A 134 -3.72 20.19 -4.58
CA LYS A 134 -4.85 20.99 -5.12
C LYS A 134 -6.03 20.12 -5.57
N GLN A 135 -5.94 18.81 -5.41
CA GLN A 135 -7.03 17.89 -5.73
C GLN A 135 -7.98 17.80 -4.54
N ASP A 136 -9.14 17.15 -4.72
CA ASP A 136 -10.13 16.94 -3.67
C ASP A 136 -10.38 15.44 -3.50
N TRP A 137 -9.35 14.74 -3.06
CA TRP A 137 -9.45 13.31 -2.73
C TRP A 137 -8.50 12.95 -1.59
N LYS A 138 -8.99 12.05 -0.74
CA LYS A 138 -8.24 11.45 0.37
C LYS A 138 -7.82 10.02 0.06
N TRP A 139 -8.75 9.25 -0.49
CA TRP A 139 -8.53 7.89 -0.94
C TRP A 139 -8.91 7.80 -2.41
N GLU A 140 -8.03 7.22 -3.21
CA GLU A 140 -8.37 6.68 -4.52
C GLU A 140 -7.93 5.23 -4.54
N ALA A 141 -8.82 4.32 -4.89
CA ALA A 141 -8.53 2.90 -4.95
C ALA A 141 -9.08 2.33 -6.25
N GLU A 142 -8.31 1.44 -6.86
CA GLU A 142 -8.74 0.61 -7.98
C GLU A 142 -8.29 -0.82 -7.76
N SER A 143 -9.09 -1.77 -8.25
CA SER A 143 -8.90 -3.19 -7.99
C SER A 143 -9.30 -4.06 -9.16
N ALA A 144 -8.56 -5.14 -9.35
CA ALA A 144 -8.91 -6.25 -10.22
C ALA A 144 -10.03 -7.07 -9.56
N SER A 145 -10.89 -7.67 -10.38
CA SER A 145 -11.98 -8.52 -9.89
C SER A 145 -11.47 -9.87 -9.37
N SER A 146 -10.37 -10.38 -9.94
CA SER A 146 -9.86 -11.73 -9.71
C SER A 146 -8.36 -11.84 -10.00
N LEU A 147 -7.78 -12.99 -9.63
CA LEU A 147 -6.39 -13.33 -9.93
C LEU A 147 -6.16 -13.56 -11.43
N ILE A 148 -4.95 -13.24 -11.89
CA ILE A 148 -4.44 -13.77 -13.15
C ILE A 148 -4.24 -15.29 -12.98
N PRO A 149 -4.66 -16.13 -13.94
CA PRO A 149 -4.36 -17.55 -13.92
C PRO A 149 -2.85 -17.81 -13.82
N GLU A 150 -2.44 -18.78 -13.00
CA GLU A 150 -1.02 -19.09 -12.76
C GLU A 150 -0.26 -19.36 -14.07
N SER A 151 -0.86 -20.11 -15.00
CA SER A 151 -0.27 -20.35 -16.33
C SER A 151 0.02 -19.04 -17.09
N SER A 152 -0.86 -18.05 -17.01
CA SER A 152 -0.67 -16.77 -17.68
C SER A 152 0.36 -15.88 -16.97
N LEU A 153 0.48 -15.99 -15.64
CA LEU A 153 1.57 -15.36 -14.89
C LEU A 153 2.93 -15.92 -15.29
N GLU A 154 3.04 -17.24 -15.42
CA GLU A 154 4.29 -17.87 -15.87
C GLU A 154 4.66 -17.47 -17.30
N ILE A 155 3.69 -17.37 -18.22
CA ILE A 155 3.93 -16.80 -19.56
C ILE A 155 4.45 -15.36 -19.46
N ALA A 156 3.86 -14.52 -18.60
CA ALA A 156 4.34 -13.15 -18.41
C ALA A 156 5.78 -13.11 -17.90
N LYS A 157 6.13 -13.93 -16.89
CA LYS A 157 7.50 -14.00 -16.36
C LYS A 157 8.50 -14.43 -17.44
N LEU A 158 8.16 -15.46 -18.22
CA LEU A 158 8.98 -15.92 -19.34
C LEU A 158 9.16 -14.83 -20.40
N TRP A 159 8.09 -14.12 -20.73
CA TRP A 159 8.13 -13.01 -21.66
C TRP A 159 9.08 -11.90 -21.19
N TYR A 160 8.89 -11.38 -19.98
CA TYR A 160 9.66 -10.25 -19.48
C TYR A 160 11.12 -10.60 -19.15
N SER A 161 11.40 -11.86 -18.78
CA SER A 161 12.78 -12.34 -18.58
C SER A 161 13.59 -12.46 -19.87
N HIS A 162 12.94 -12.60 -21.04
CA HIS A 162 13.64 -12.78 -22.32
C HIS A 162 13.49 -11.61 -23.29
N ARG A 163 12.43 -10.79 -23.18
CA ARG A 163 12.09 -9.76 -24.18
C ARG A 163 13.23 -8.80 -24.53
N SER A 164 14.15 -8.53 -23.59
CA SER A 164 15.30 -7.64 -23.82
C SER A 164 16.24 -8.15 -24.91
N SER A 165 16.31 -9.47 -25.12
CA SER A 165 17.12 -10.10 -26.17
C SER A 165 16.47 -10.06 -27.54
N PHE A 166 15.18 -9.70 -27.60
CA PHE A 166 14.38 -9.66 -28.82
C PHE A 166 13.94 -8.22 -29.12
N GLN A 167 14.80 -7.23 -28.90
CA GLN A 167 14.51 -5.84 -29.24
C GLN A 167 14.98 -5.53 -30.68
N LYS A 168 14.11 -4.92 -31.47
CA LYS A 168 14.37 -4.43 -32.82
C LYS A 168 13.75 -3.04 -32.96
N ASP A 169 14.57 -2.05 -33.32
CA ASP A 169 14.17 -0.65 -33.49
C ASP A 169 13.43 -0.06 -32.26
N GLY A 170 13.82 -0.47 -31.05
CA GLY A 170 13.21 -0.04 -29.79
C GLY A 170 11.89 -0.72 -29.42
N LEU A 171 11.44 -1.69 -30.22
CA LEU A 171 10.25 -2.50 -29.97
C LEU A 171 10.63 -3.96 -29.77
N THR A 172 9.76 -4.73 -29.11
CA THR A 172 9.95 -6.17 -29.00
C THR A 172 9.57 -6.83 -30.32
N ASN A 173 10.46 -7.64 -30.88
CA ASN A 173 10.16 -8.56 -31.97
C ASN A 173 9.38 -9.76 -31.43
N GLU A 174 8.08 -9.54 -31.22
CA GLU A 174 7.19 -10.52 -30.60
C GLU A 174 7.15 -11.87 -31.33
N PRO A 175 7.09 -11.95 -32.68
CA PRO A 175 7.12 -13.23 -33.38
C PRO A 175 8.35 -14.08 -33.07
N GLU A 176 9.55 -13.48 -33.06
CA GLU A 176 10.78 -14.20 -32.72
C GLU A 176 10.82 -14.63 -31.24
N LEU A 177 10.37 -13.76 -30.33
CA LEU A 177 10.27 -14.10 -28.91
C LEU A 177 9.26 -15.25 -28.68
N ILE A 178 8.09 -15.19 -29.30
CA ILE A 178 7.06 -16.23 -29.21
C ILE A 178 7.60 -17.56 -29.71
N SER A 179 8.24 -17.59 -30.88
CA SER A 179 8.78 -18.83 -31.43
C SER A 179 9.92 -19.38 -30.57
N PHE A 180 10.79 -18.51 -30.05
CA PHE A 180 11.84 -18.90 -29.10
C PHE A 180 11.25 -19.53 -27.83
N LEU A 181 10.25 -18.89 -27.23
CA LEU A 181 9.61 -19.38 -26.01
C LEU A 181 8.88 -20.71 -26.26
N ALA A 182 8.19 -20.84 -27.39
CA ALA A 182 7.51 -22.07 -27.79
C ALA A 182 8.49 -23.25 -27.90
N GLN A 183 9.62 -23.05 -28.59
CA GLN A 183 10.64 -24.08 -28.74
C GLN A 183 11.35 -24.41 -27.42
N LYS A 184 11.79 -23.39 -26.68
CA LYS A 184 12.58 -23.56 -25.45
C LYS A 184 11.80 -24.21 -24.31
N TYR A 185 10.51 -23.90 -24.20
CA TYR A 185 9.66 -24.35 -23.08
C TYR A 185 8.60 -25.37 -23.51
N ALA A 186 8.65 -25.88 -24.75
CA ALA A 186 7.68 -26.82 -25.31
C ALA A 186 6.22 -26.33 -25.17
N LEU A 187 6.00 -25.04 -25.46
CA LEU A 187 4.69 -24.39 -25.40
C LEU A 187 4.09 -24.25 -26.81
N SER A 188 2.76 -24.20 -26.91
CA SER A 188 2.11 -23.80 -28.16
C SER A 188 2.21 -22.29 -28.35
N GLU A 189 2.64 -21.84 -29.54
CA GLU A 189 2.73 -20.40 -29.88
C GLU A 189 1.39 -19.66 -29.69
N GLU A 190 0.26 -20.35 -29.86
CA GLU A 190 -1.08 -19.77 -29.68
C GLU A 190 -1.38 -19.41 -28.21
N ASN A 191 -0.76 -20.11 -27.26
CA ASN A 191 -0.97 -19.95 -25.83
C ASN A 191 -0.01 -18.94 -25.19
N ILE A 192 0.98 -18.44 -25.94
CA ILE A 192 1.93 -17.42 -25.48
C ILE A 192 1.29 -16.05 -25.67
N ARG A 193 0.47 -15.64 -24.70
CA ARG A 193 -0.19 -14.33 -24.67
C ARG A 193 0.01 -13.70 -23.30
N LEU A 194 0.38 -12.42 -23.29
CA LEU A 194 0.44 -11.66 -22.05
C LEU A 194 -0.97 -11.52 -21.45
N PRO A 195 -1.13 -11.73 -20.13
CA PRO A 195 -2.42 -11.51 -19.48
C PRO A 195 -2.81 -10.04 -19.55
N TRP A 196 -4.10 -9.76 -19.37
CA TRP A 196 -4.61 -8.42 -19.16
C TRP A 196 -5.25 -8.32 -17.78
N VAL A 197 -5.00 -7.22 -17.09
CA VAL A 197 -5.60 -6.92 -15.78
C VAL A 197 -6.43 -5.66 -15.91
N GLY A 198 -7.75 -5.85 -15.90
CA GLY A 198 -8.71 -4.76 -15.72
C GLY A 198 -8.80 -4.39 -14.25
N ARG A 199 -8.80 -3.09 -13.96
CA ARG A 199 -9.10 -2.57 -12.63
C ARG A 199 -10.29 -1.63 -12.69
N GLU A 200 -11.17 -1.75 -11.71
CA GLU A 200 -12.31 -0.87 -11.52
C GLU A 200 -12.11 -0.01 -10.28
N LYS A 201 -12.72 1.19 -10.26
CA LYS A 201 -12.69 2.05 -9.09
C LYS A 201 -13.37 1.37 -7.91
N TYR A 202 -12.67 1.32 -6.79
CA TYR A 202 -13.20 0.82 -5.53
C TYR A 202 -13.61 1.99 -4.64
N GLN A 203 -14.84 1.95 -4.12
CA GLN A 203 -15.37 2.99 -3.23
C GLN A 203 -14.93 2.69 -1.79
N VAL A 204 -13.97 3.45 -1.28
CA VAL A 204 -13.54 3.36 0.12
C VAL A 204 -14.64 3.92 1.02
N LYS A 205 -15.12 3.10 1.96
CA LYS A 205 -16.21 3.44 2.90
C LYS A 205 -15.70 3.72 4.29
#